data_AF-E0U8G0-F1
#
_entry.id   AF-E0U8G0-F1
#
_cell.length_a   1.000
_cell.length_b   1.000
_cell.length_c   1.000
_cell.angle_alpha   90.00
_cell.angle_beta   90.00
_cell.angle_gamma   90.00
#
_symmetry.space_group_name_H-M   'P 1'
#
loop_
_entity.id
_entity.type
_entity.pdbx_description
1 polymer ?
#
loop_
_entity_poly.entity_id
_entity_poly.type
_entity_poly.pdbx_seq_one_letter_code
_entity_poly.pdbx_strand_id
1 'polypeptide(L)'
;MANQQHLTLLRESISLWNEWRSKQPSIIPDLQNANLSNINLSGANLIDANLQGVIARKANLRGANLQRANLSQADLTQADLSQANLSKANLSKAYICHADLNQTILKQANLNQAYLLEAYLNKAVLRGCELIEADLTQAYITQTDLSSANLQRANLTQVTALNINALNTNFKAANLTKACLDNWFINQATNLEDIISDDPDWQSKLGLKAAQTLSRQLSIEAFIQALHHQNRAAKPEQKPTVKQSFLSLSLSGLC
;
A
#
# COMPACT_ATOMS: atom_id res chain seq x y z
N MET A 1 -23.20 -7.68 17.76
CA MET A 1 -24.10 -6.57 17.36
C MET A 1 -23.48 -5.29 17.88
N ALA A 2 -23.46 -4.21 17.08
CA ALA A 2 -22.84 -2.94 17.48
C ALA A 2 -23.43 -2.36 18.78
N ASN A 3 -22.58 -1.66 19.54
CA ASN A 3 -23.00 -0.94 20.74
C ASN A 3 -23.81 0.31 20.35
N GLN A 4 -25.03 0.42 20.87
CA GLN A 4 -25.95 1.50 20.51
C GLN A 4 -25.53 2.88 21.03
N GLN A 5 -24.86 2.94 22.19
CA GLN A 5 -24.34 4.21 22.71
C GLN A 5 -23.21 4.73 21.83
N HIS A 6 -22.30 3.85 21.39
CA HIS A 6 -21.24 4.22 20.45
C HIS A 6 -21.83 4.71 19.12
N LEU A 7 -22.82 4.00 18.57
CA LEU A 7 -23.46 4.42 17.31
C LEU A 7 -24.18 5.75 17.43
N THR A 8 -24.88 5.98 18.54
CA THR A 8 -25.61 7.24 18.77
C THR A 8 -24.64 8.41 18.83
N LEU A 9 -23.57 8.27 19.63
CA LEU A 9 -22.54 9.29 19.76
C LEU A 9 -21.83 9.58 18.42
N LEU A 10 -21.49 8.52 17.67
CA LEU A 10 -20.83 8.65 16.37
C LEU A 10 -21.71 9.38 15.34
N ARG A 11 -23.03 9.14 15.37
CA ARG A 11 -24.01 9.77 14.48
C ARG A 11 -24.35 11.20 14.88
N GLU A 12 -24.17 11.56 16.14
CA GLU A 12 -24.45 12.90 16.63
C GLU A 12 -23.41 13.91 16.12
N SER A 13 -22.11 13.66 16.38
CA SER A 13 -21.03 14.52 15.91
C SER A 13 -19.66 13.87 16.04
N ILE A 14 -18.80 14.08 15.04
CA ILE A 14 -17.39 13.65 15.08
C ILE A 14 -16.60 14.40 16.15
N SER A 15 -16.95 15.65 16.45
CA SER A 15 -16.31 16.41 17.52
C SER A 15 -16.59 15.78 18.88
N LEU A 16 -17.85 15.42 19.16
CA LEU A 16 -18.24 14.75 20.40
C LEU A 16 -17.63 13.35 20.49
N TRP A 17 -17.63 12.60 19.39
CA TRP A 17 -16.95 11.31 19.31
C TRP A 17 -15.47 11.42 19.68
N ASN A 18 -14.76 12.38 19.07
CA ASN A 18 -13.33 12.56 19.31
C ASN A 18 -13.04 13.02 20.75
N GLU A 19 -13.87 13.90 21.32
CA GLU A 19 -13.77 14.30 22.73
C GLU A 19 -13.99 13.10 23.65
N TRP A 20 -15.02 12.29 23.41
CA TRP A 20 -15.26 11.07 24.16
C TRP A 20 -14.09 10.09 24.07
N ARG A 21 -13.53 9.87 22.87
CA ARG A 21 -12.32 9.04 22.68
C ARG A 21 -11.13 9.55 23.47
N SER A 22 -10.93 10.87 23.57
CA SER A 22 -9.85 11.43 24.37
C SER A 22 -10.01 11.20 25.87
N LYS A 23 -11.26 11.18 26.37
CA LYS A 23 -11.58 10.92 27.78
C LYS A 23 -11.57 9.44 28.13
N GLN A 24 -11.82 8.57 27.14
CA GLN A 24 -11.98 7.12 27.33
C GLN A 24 -11.09 6.31 26.35
N PRO A 25 -9.75 6.45 26.41
CA PRO A 25 -8.85 5.83 25.44
C PRO A 25 -8.80 4.30 25.56
N SER A 26 -9.10 3.74 26.74
CA SER A 26 -9.09 2.30 27.01
C SER A 26 -10.32 1.57 26.48
N ILE A 27 -11.40 2.29 26.17
CA ILE A 27 -12.61 1.68 25.62
C ILE A 27 -12.37 1.39 24.15
N ILE A 28 -12.65 0.15 23.74
CA ILE A 28 -12.64 -0.26 22.35
C ILE A 28 -14.01 0.00 21.75
N PRO A 29 -14.15 0.88 20.74
CA PRO A 29 -15.45 1.14 20.14
C PRO A 29 -15.97 -0.08 19.38
N ASP A 30 -17.11 -0.64 19.81
CA ASP A 30 -17.80 -1.71 19.08
C ASP A 30 -18.86 -1.16 18.11
N LEU A 31 -18.57 -1.25 16.82
CA LEU A 31 -19.39 -0.81 15.68
C LEU A 31 -19.64 -1.97 14.69
N GLN A 32 -19.44 -3.23 15.12
CA GLN A 32 -19.54 -4.41 14.26
C GLN A 32 -20.91 -4.52 13.58
N ASN A 33 -20.92 -4.85 12.30
CA ASN A 33 -22.11 -5.01 11.46
C ASN A 33 -23.05 -3.79 11.43
N ALA A 34 -22.57 -2.60 11.87
CA ALA A 34 -23.38 -1.39 11.79
C ALA A 34 -23.57 -0.94 10.34
N ASN A 35 -24.72 -0.35 10.04
CA ASN A 35 -24.90 0.39 8.80
C ASN A 35 -24.51 1.86 9.02
N LEU A 36 -23.40 2.23 8.40
CA LEU A 36 -22.78 3.54 8.34
C LEU A 36 -22.68 4.02 6.88
N SER A 37 -23.59 3.60 6.00
CA SER A 37 -23.55 4.04 4.59
C SER A 37 -23.78 5.54 4.49
N ASN A 38 -23.00 6.22 3.64
CA ASN A 38 -23.06 7.67 3.38
C ASN A 38 -22.79 8.58 4.60
N ILE A 39 -22.32 8.04 5.73
CA ILE A 39 -22.01 8.85 6.91
C ILE A 39 -20.77 9.73 6.64
N ASN A 40 -20.68 10.87 7.33
CA ASN A 40 -19.45 11.64 7.40
C ASN A 40 -18.68 11.34 8.69
N LEU A 41 -17.55 10.64 8.57
CA LEU A 41 -16.59 10.27 9.60
C LEU A 41 -15.21 10.92 9.34
N SER A 42 -15.14 12.01 8.58
CA SER A 42 -13.88 12.67 8.27
C SER A 42 -13.16 13.09 9.56
N GLY A 43 -11.89 12.72 9.68
CA GLY A 43 -11.08 13.00 10.87
C GLY A 43 -11.51 12.25 12.15
N ALA A 44 -12.39 11.25 12.06
CA ALA A 44 -12.81 10.49 13.23
C ALA A 44 -11.67 9.66 13.84
N ASN A 45 -11.56 9.64 15.16
CA ASN A 45 -10.66 8.78 15.91
C ASN A 45 -11.31 7.41 16.12
N LEU A 46 -11.01 6.47 15.23
CA LEU A 46 -11.49 5.09 15.22
C LEU A 46 -10.38 4.09 15.56
N ILE A 47 -9.35 4.55 16.29
CA ILE A 47 -8.24 3.69 16.74
C ILE A 47 -8.80 2.50 17.54
N ASP A 48 -8.30 1.30 17.22
CA ASP A 48 -8.69 0.01 17.81
C ASP A 48 -10.17 -0.38 17.61
N ALA A 49 -10.98 0.41 16.90
CA ALA A 49 -12.42 0.15 16.77
C ALA A 49 -12.70 -1.21 16.11
N ASN A 50 -13.69 -1.91 16.65
CA ASN A 50 -14.25 -3.11 16.03
C ASN A 50 -15.31 -2.69 14.99
N LEU A 51 -14.92 -2.71 13.73
CA LEU A 51 -15.72 -2.39 12.54
C LEU A 51 -15.94 -3.64 11.67
N GLN A 52 -15.83 -4.84 12.24
CA GLN A 52 -16.02 -6.09 11.52
C GLN A 52 -17.38 -6.12 10.84
N GLY A 53 -17.42 -6.41 9.54
CA GLY A 53 -18.66 -6.49 8.76
C GLY A 53 -19.45 -5.18 8.66
N VAL A 54 -18.86 -4.03 9.01
CA VAL A 54 -19.55 -2.73 8.90
C VAL A 54 -19.94 -2.45 7.44
N ILE A 55 -21.12 -1.89 7.22
CA ILE A 55 -21.56 -1.42 5.90
C ILE A 55 -21.32 0.09 5.87
N ALA A 56 -20.21 0.51 5.28
CA ALA A 56 -19.76 1.90 5.18
C ALA A 56 -19.63 2.36 3.71
N ARG A 57 -20.53 1.87 2.85
CA ARG A 57 -20.60 2.25 1.44
C ARG A 57 -20.73 3.76 1.30
N LYS A 58 -19.90 4.37 0.44
CA LYS A 58 -19.90 5.83 0.20
C LYS A 58 -19.69 6.68 1.47
N ALA A 59 -19.17 6.10 2.56
CA ALA A 59 -18.86 6.87 3.75
C ALA A 59 -17.67 7.80 3.47
N ASN A 60 -17.69 9.00 4.05
CA ASN A 60 -16.53 9.88 4.07
C ASN A 60 -15.69 9.57 5.31
N LEU A 61 -14.56 8.90 5.13
CA LEU A 61 -13.55 8.57 6.14
C LEU A 61 -12.24 9.34 5.89
N ARG A 62 -12.29 10.44 5.14
CA ARG A 62 -11.12 11.24 4.79
C ARG A 62 -10.37 11.67 6.04
N GLY A 63 -9.08 11.35 6.11
CA GLY A 63 -8.21 11.69 7.23
C GLY A 63 -8.57 11.00 8.56
N ALA A 64 -9.49 10.03 8.58
CA ALA A 64 -9.83 9.30 9.80
C ALA A 64 -8.63 8.49 10.32
N ASN A 65 -8.54 8.35 11.64
CA ASN A 65 -7.53 7.51 12.26
C ASN A 65 -8.13 6.13 12.61
N LEU A 66 -7.80 5.13 11.80
CA LEU A 66 -8.26 3.74 11.89
C LEU A 66 -7.10 2.80 12.28
N GLN A 67 -6.08 3.30 12.97
CA GLN A 67 -4.94 2.46 13.38
C GLN A 67 -5.43 1.26 14.21
N ARG A 68 -4.97 0.07 13.83
CA ARG A 68 -5.33 -1.21 14.48
C ARG A 68 -6.83 -1.54 14.49
N ALA A 69 -7.66 -0.81 13.74
CA ALA A 69 -9.08 -1.12 13.65
C ALA A 69 -9.31 -2.49 12.99
N ASN A 70 -10.33 -3.20 13.44
CA ASN A 70 -10.78 -4.43 12.79
C ASN A 70 -11.87 -4.09 11.76
N LEU A 71 -11.51 -4.03 10.49
CA LEU A 71 -12.37 -3.82 9.32
C LEU A 71 -12.55 -5.12 8.50
N SER A 72 -12.30 -6.29 9.10
CA SER A 72 -12.44 -7.54 8.37
C SER A 72 -13.88 -7.70 7.88
N GLN A 73 -14.03 -8.10 6.61
CA GLN A 73 -15.33 -8.24 5.94
C GLN A 73 -16.16 -6.95 5.85
N ALA A 74 -15.58 -5.78 6.11
CA ALA A 74 -16.28 -4.51 5.95
C ALA A 74 -16.62 -4.24 4.48
N ASP A 75 -17.73 -3.55 4.24
CA ASP A 75 -18.10 -3.03 2.93
C ASP A 75 -17.83 -1.53 2.88
N LEU A 76 -16.69 -1.17 2.28
CA LEU A 76 -16.17 0.17 2.05
C LEU A 76 -16.30 0.57 0.58
N THR A 77 -17.20 -0.07 -0.18
CA THR A 77 -17.40 0.22 -1.60
C THR A 77 -17.69 1.71 -1.81
N GLN A 78 -16.91 2.35 -2.69
CA GLN A 78 -16.98 3.79 -2.99
C GLN A 78 -16.76 4.73 -1.78
N ALA A 79 -16.19 4.25 -0.67
CA ALA A 79 -15.85 5.11 0.46
C ALA A 79 -14.66 6.04 0.14
N ASP A 80 -14.64 7.22 0.74
CA ASP A 80 -13.46 8.11 0.72
C ASP A 80 -12.61 7.84 1.96
N LEU A 81 -11.50 7.14 1.78
CA LEU A 81 -10.47 6.86 2.79
C LEU A 81 -9.20 7.69 2.54
N SER A 82 -9.27 8.73 1.70
CA SER A 82 -8.11 9.52 1.33
C SER A 82 -7.46 10.12 2.57
N GLN A 83 -6.14 10.07 2.64
CA GLN A 83 -5.34 10.55 3.79
C GLN A 83 -5.63 9.86 5.14
N ALA A 84 -6.45 8.81 5.18
CA ALA A 84 -6.71 8.07 6.42
C ALA A 84 -5.47 7.29 6.89
N ASN A 85 -5.44 6.98 8.19
CA ASN A 85 -4.39 6.15 8.78
C ASN A 85 -4.95 4.78 9.17
N LEU A 86 -4.66 3.77 8.36
CA LEU A 86 -5.02 2.36 8.53
C LEU A 86 -3.83 1.51 8.98
N SER A 87 -2.79 2.11 9.59
CA SER A 87 -1.61 1.35 10.00
C SER A 87 -2.01 0.21 10.95
N LYS A 88 -1.57 -1.01 10.64
CA LYS A 88 -1.88 -2.25 11.37
C LYS A 88 -3.38 -2.60 11.45
N ALA A 89 -4.23 -1.98 10.64
CA ALA A 89 -5.64 -2.34 10.56
C ALA A 89 -5.81 -3.73 9.90
N ASN A 90 -6.87 -4.43 10.27
CA ASN A 90 -7.27 -5.68 9.62
C ASN A 90 -8.41 -5.40 8.64
N LEU A 91 -8.14 -5.38 7.34
CA LEU A 91 -9.13 -5.30 6.26
C LEU A 91 -9.24 -6.62 5.48
N SER A 92 -8.89 -7.75 6.09
CA SER A 92 -9.00 -9.05 5.41
C SER A 92 -10.43 -9.29 4.91
N LYS A 93 -10.57 -9.73 3.67
CA LYS A 93 -11.85 -9.98 2.99
C LYS A 93 -12.79 -8.75 2.92
N ALA A 94 -12.27 -7.53 3.09
CA ALA A 94 -13.09 -6.32 2.96
C ALA A 94 -13.40 -6.04 1.48
N TYR A 95 -14.56 -5.44 1.21
CA TYR A 95 -14.96 -4.91 -0.09
C TYR A 95 -14.58 -3.43 -0.15
N ILE A 96 -13.62 -3.08 -0.99
CA ILE A 96 -13.04 -1.73 -1.11
C ILE A 96 -13.10 -1.26 -2.59
N CYS A 97 -14.03 -1.83 -3.37
CA CYS A 97 -14.16 -1.54 -4.79
C CYS A 97 -14.48 -0.06 -5.03
N HIS A 98 -13.81 0.55 -6.01
CA HIS A 98 -13.94 1.96 -6.39
C HIS A 98 -13.72 2.97 -5.24
N ALA A 99 -13.10 2.56 -4.13
CA ALA A 99 -12.85 3.46 -3.00
C ALA A 99 -11.65 4.39 -3.28
N ASP A 100 -11.67 5.57 -2.69
CA ASP A 100 -10.54 6.50 -2.70
C ASP A 100 -9.61 6.20 -1.50
N LEU A 101 -8.43 5.65 -1.76
CA LEU A 101 -7.36 5.37 -0.81
C LEU A 101 -6.12 6.25 -1.11
N ASN A 102 -6.29 7.37 -1.81
CA ASN A 102 -5.18 8.23 -2.17
C ASN A 102 -4.51 8.78 -0.92
N GLN A 103 -3.17 8.69 -0.86
CA GLN A 103 -2.35 9.15 0.28
C GLN A 103 -2.68 8.47 1.62
N THR A 104 -3.37 7.33 1.62
CA THR A 104 -3.68 6.56 2.83
C THR A 104 -2.44 5.86 3.37
N ILE A 105 -2.33 5.75 4.70
CA ILE A 105 -1.24 5.03 5.38
C ILE A 105 -1.73 3.63 5.77
N LEU A 106 -1.23 2.60 5.10
CA LEU A 106 -1.61 1.18 5.26
C LEU A 106 -0.42 0.34 5.79
N LYS A 107 0.53 0.97 6.48
CA LYS A 107 1.73 0.29 7.00
C LYS A 107 1.34 -0.92 7.85
N GLN A 108 1.86 -2.10 7.50
CA GLN A 108 1.61 -3.35 8.22
C GLN A 108 0.12 -3.71 8.35
N ALA A 109 -0.76 -3.18 7.49
CA ALA A 109 -2.16 -3.56 7.45
C ALA A 109 -2.31 -4.96 6.82
N ASN A 110 -3.39 -5.65 7.18
CA ASN A 110 -3.76 -6.94 6.57
C ASN A 110 -4.91 -6.72 5.59
N LEU A 111 -4.66 -6.89 4.30
CA LEU A 111 -5.62 -6.84 3.19
C LEU A 111 -5.72 -8.19 2.48
N ASN A 112 -5.39 -9.30 3.16
CA ASN A 112 -5.49 -10.63 2.56
C ASN A 112 -6.91 -10.89 2.07
N GLN A 113 -7.03 -11.37 0.83
CA GLN A 113 -8.30 -11.67 0.16
C GLN A 113 -9.27 -10.47 0.09
N ALA A 114 -8.78 -9.24 0.23
CA ALA A 114 -9.61 -8.04 0.05
C ALA A 114 -9.90 -7.79 -1.43
N TYR A 115 -11.04 -7.14 -1.70
CA TYR A 115 -11.49 -6.80 -3.05
C TYR A 115 -11.29 -5.30 -3.29
N LEU A 116 -10.30 -4.93 -4.09
CA LEU A 116 -9.89 -3.56 -4.41
C LEU A 116 -10.07 -3.24 -5.91
N LEU A 117 -11.04 -3.88 -6.58
CA LEU A 117 -11.37 -3.61 -7.98
C LEU A 117 -11.55 -2.10 -8.21
N GLU A 118 -10.79 -1.55 -9.15
CA GLU A 118 -10.81 -0.12 -9.52
C GLU A 118 -10.59 0.85 -8.33
N ALA A 119 -9.91 0.43 -7.25
CA ALA A 119 -9.59 1.32 -6.14
C ALA A 119 -8.46 2.29 -6.49
N TYR A 120 -8.48 3.49 -5.89
CA TYR A 120 -7.47 4.53 -6.10
C TYR A 120 -6.50 4.60 -4.94
N LEU A 121 -5.28 4.09 -5.08
CA LEU A 121 -4.26 4.08 -4.04
C LEU A 121 -3.08 5.02 -4.35
N ASN A 122 -3.27 6.07 -5.14
CA ASN A 122 -2.14 6.91 -5.57
C ASN A 122 -1.46 7.56 -4.37
N LYS A 123 -0.13 7.49 -4.31
CA LYS A 123 0.70 7.97 -3.19
C LYS A 123 0.41 7.29 -1.85
N ALA A 124 -0.27 6.14 -1.82
CA ALA A 124 -0.51 5.40 -0.59
C ALA A 124 0.78 4.74 -0.07
N VAL A 125 0.82 4.47 1.23
CA VAL A 125 1.98 3.85 1.90
C VAL A 125 1.58 2.46 2.43
N LEU A 126 1.92 1.41 1.67
CA LEU A 126 1.60 0.01 1.95
C LEU A 126 2.82 -0.79 2.47
N ARG A 127 3.78 -0.12 3.13
CA ARG A 127 5.00 -0.78 3.62
C ARG A 127 4.69 -1.94 4.56
N GLY A 128 5.23 -3.12 4.25
CA GLY A 128 5.03 -4.32 5.07
C GLY A 128 3.58 -4.81 5.15
N CYS A 129 2.73 -4.40 4.21
CA CYS A 129 1.32 -4.78 4.16
C CYS A 129 1.16 -6.20 3.58
N GLU A 130 0.18 -6.95 4.10
CA GLU A 130 -0.21 -8.26 3.56
C GLU A 130 -1.37 -8.09 2.58
N LEU A 131 -1.20 -8.54 1.33
CA LEU A 131 -2.14 -8.48 0.21
C LEU A 131 -2.27 -9.86 -0.45
N ILE A 132 -2.07 -10.93 0.31
CA ILE A 132 -2.08 -12.30 -0.21
C ILE A 132 -3.48 -12.59 -0.78
N GLU A 133 -3.53 -13.03 -2.03
CA GLU A 133 -4.78 -13.31 -2.76
C GLU A 133 -5.76 -12.11 -2.83
N ALA A 134 -5.27 -10.88 -2.64
CA ALA A 134 -6.08 -9.68 -2.83
C ALA A 134 -6.37 -9.44 -4.32
N ASP A 135 -7.54 -8.88 -4.62
CA ASP A 135 -7.92 -8.50 -5.98
C ASP A 135 -7.74 -6.99 -6.18
N LEU A 136 -6.71 -6.60 -6.92
CA LEU A 136 -6.41 -5.23 -7.31
C LEU A 136 -6.66 -4.99 -8.81
N THR A 137 -7.55 -5.77 -9.43
CA THR A 137 -7.89 -5.60 -10.85
C THR A 137 -8.23 -4.14 -11.15
N GLN A 138 -7.61 -3.57 -12.19
CA GLN A 138 -7.83 -2.18 -12.62
C GLN A 138 -7.57 -1.11 -11.53
N ALA A 139 -6.89 -1.44 -10.44
CA ALA A 139 -6.56 -0.45 -9.42
C ALA A 139 -5.49 0.55 -9.91
N TYR A 140 -5.49 1.74 -9.32
CA TYR A 140 -4.53 2.80 -9.61
C TYR A 140 -3.55 2.93 -8.44
N ILE A 141 -2.30 2.52 -8.62
CA ILE A 141 -1.28 2.52 -7.57
C ILE A 141 -0.11 3.45 -7.90
N THR A 142 -0.32 4.57 -8.60
CA THR A 142 0.77 5.49 -8.97
C THR A 142 1.45 6.10 -7.75
N GLN A 143 2.79 6.15 -7.74
CA GLN A 143 3.62 6.69 -6.66
C GLN A 143 3.41 5.98 -5.30
N THR A 144 2.93 4.74 -5.32
CA THR A 144 2.68 3.94 -4.12
C THR A 144 3.96 3.32 -3.58
N ASP A 145 4.07 3.25 -2.25
CA ASP A 145 5.16 2.55 -1.58
C ASP A 145 4.70 1.18 -1.09
N LEU A 146 5.10 0.14 -1.82
CA LEU A 146 4.87 -1.28 -1.55
C LEU A 146 6.08 -1.95 -0.87
N SER A 147 7.07 -1.20 -0.37
CA SER A 147 8.29 -1.80 0.19
C SER A 147 7.97 -2.86 1.24
N SER A 148 8.54 -4.06 1.10
CA SER A 148 8.32 -5.20 1.99
C SER A 148 6.88 -5.70 2.07
N ALA A 149 5.98 -5.27 1.18
CA ALA A 149 4.62 -5.81 1.10
C ALA A 149 4.61 -7.23 0.53
N ASN A 150 3.56 -7.98 0.82
CA ASN A 150 3.36 -9.34 0.37
C ASN A 150 2.13 -9.44 -0.53
N LEU A 151 2.34 -9.47 -1.84
CA LEU A 151 1.34 -9.62 -2.90
C LEU A 151 1.33 -11.05 -3.48
N GLN A 152 1.72 -12.05 -2.69
CA GLN A 152 1.68 -13.44 -3.16
C GLN A 152 0.27 -13.80 -3.66
N ARG A 153 0.18 -14.32 -4.88
CA ARG A 153 -1.09 -14.70 -5.53
C ARG A 153 -2.10 -13.55 -5.69
N ALA A 154 -1.67 -12.30 -5.53
CA ALA A 154 -2.55 -11.15 -5.75
C ALA A 154 -2.90 -11.02 -7.23
N ASN A 155 -4.12 -10.58 -7.52
CA ASN A 155 -4.55 -10.26 -8.86
C ASN A 155 -4.30 -8.77 -9.15
N LEU A 156 -3.35 -8.47 -10.02
CA LEU A 156 -2.97 -7.12 -10.46
C LEU A 156 -3.31 -6.92 -11.94
N THR A 157 -4.28 -7.66 -12.47
CA THR A 157 -4.70 -7.57 -13.87
C THR A 157 -5.11 -6.14 -14.21
N GLN A 158 -4.56 -5.58 -15.30
CA GLN A 158 -4.88 -4.21 -15.74
C GLN A 158 -4.60 -3.11 -14.70
N VAL A 159 -3.76 -3.37 -13.68
CA VAL A 159 -3.36 -2.34 -12.71
C VAL A 159 -2.58 -1.23 -13.41
N THR A 160 -2.79 0.02 -13.00
CA THR A 160 -1.93 1.14 -13.39
C THR A 160 -0.93 1.45 -12.29
N ALA A 161 0.34 1.16 -12.54
CA ALA A 161 1.42 1.18 -11.56
C ALA A 161 2.62 1.97 -12.08
N LEU A 162 2.57 3.28 -11.86
CA LEU A 162 3.59 4.21 -12.32
C LEU A 162 4.41 4.74 -11.13
N ASN A 163 5.73 4.77 -11.24
CA ASN A 163 6.62 5.35 -10.21
C ASN A 163 6.49 4.71 -8.82
N ILE A 164 6.27 3.39 -8.75
CA ILE A 164 6.05 2.70 -7.46
C ILE A 164 7.36 2.24 -6.82
N ASN A 165 7.43 2.25 -5.50
CA ASN A 165 8.52 1.63 -4.77
C ASN A 165 8.11 0.21 -4.34
N ALA A 166 8.77 -0.82 -4.87
CA ALA A 166 8.46 -2.23 -4.63
C ALA A 166 9.71 -3.02 -4.13
N LEU A 167 10.53 -2.36 -3.32
CA LEU A 167 11.74 -2.97 -2.74
C LEU A 167 11.38 -4.06 -1.72
N ASN A 168 12.04 -5.21 -1.82
CA ASN A 168 11.79 -6.38 -0.95
C ASN A 168 10.33 -6.87 -0.99
N THR A 169 9.57 -6.53 -2.05
CA THR A 169 8.17 -6.90 -2.17
C THR A 169 8.05 -8.33 -2.69
N ASN A 170 7.11 -9.09 -2.15
CA ASN A 170 6.83 -10.45 -2.63
C ASN A 170 5.69 -10.43 -3.64
N PHE A 171 5.96 -10.69 -4.91
CA PHE A 171 4.95 -10.86 -5.96
C PHE A 171 4.80 -12.31 -6.38
N LYS A 172 5.26 -13.29 -5.60
CA LYS A 172 5.22 -14.70 -6.01
C LYS A 172 3.82 -15.12 -6.49
N ALA A 173 3.74 -15.68 -7.68
CA ALA A 173 2.48 -16.11 -8.32
C ALA A 173 1.43 -14.99 -8.49
N ALA A 174 1.83 -13.72 -8.45
CA ALA A 174 0.92 -12.61 -8.73
C ALA A 174 0.58 -12.54 -10.22
N ASN A 175 -0.64 -12.08 -10.52
CA ASN A 175 -1.13 -11.93 -11.88
C ASN A 175 -1.00 -10.50 -12.37
N LEU A 176 -0.05 -10.23 -13.27
CA LEU A 176 0.24 -8.94 -13.89
C LEU A 176 -0.24 -8.86 -15.35
N THR A 177 -1.18 -9.72 -15.76
CA THR A 177 -1.75 -9.69 -17.11
C THR A 177 -2.27 -8.29 -17.45
N LYS A 178 -1.77 -7.70 -18.55
CA LYS A 178 -2.14 -6.35 -19.02
C LYS A 178 -1.86 -5.23 -18.01
N ALA A 179 -0.99 -5.46 -17.02
CA ALA A 179 -0.60 -4.44 -16.06
C ALA A 179 0.25 -3.34 -16.73
N CYS A 180 -0.07 -2.09 -16.47
CA CYS A 180 0.72 -0.94 -16.89
C CYS A 180 1.78 -0.64 -15.82
N LEU A 181 2.98 -1.21 -15.96
CA LEU A 181 4.10 -1.04 -15.04
C LEU A 181 5.17 -0.12 -15.62
N ASP A 182 5.35 1.06 -15.05
CA ASP A 182 6.44 1.98 -15.44
C ASP A 182 7.13 2.59 -14.23
N ASN A 183 8.45 2.73 -14.31
CA ASN A 183 9.31 3.28 -13.25
C ASN A 183 9.07 2.66 -11.85
N TRP A 184 8.87 1.35 -11.80
CA TRP A 184 8.84 0.63 -10.53
C TRP A 184 10.26 0.31 -10.04
N PHE A 185 10.50 0.53 -8.74
CA PHE A 185 11.79 0.32 -8.10
C PHE A 185 11.82 -1.02 -7.38
N ILE A 186 12.74 -1.91 -7.74
CA ILE A 186 12.92 -3.23 -7.12
C ILE A 186 14.38 -3.49 -6.75
N ASN A 187 14.65 -4.59 -6.06
CA ASN A 187 15.98 -5.05 -5.71
C ASN A 187 16.08 -6.59 -5.73
N GLN A 188 17.26 -7.14 -5.41
CA GLN A 188 17.52 -8.58 -5.39
C GLN A 188 16.61 -9.37 -4.42
N ALA A 189 16.05 -8.73 -3.39
CA ALA A 189 15.14 -9.35 -2.44
C ALA A 189 13.67 -9.27 -2.87
N THR A 190 13.38 -8.64 -4.02
CA THR A 190 12.02 -8.60 -4.57
C THR A 190 11.72 -9.95 -5.21
N ASN A 191 10.69 -10.65 -4.73
CA ASN A 191 10.35 -11.98 -5.21
C ASN A 191 9.40 -11.87 -6.42
N LEU A 192 9.86 -12.35 -7.58
CA LEU A 192 9.12 -12.38 -8.84
C LEU A 192 8.91 -13.82 -9.34
N GLU A 193 8.95 -14.83 -8.45
CA GLU A 193 8.70 -16.22 -8.85
C GLU A 193 7.27 -16.41 -9.37
N ASP A 194 7.09 -17.26 -10.37
CA ASP A 194 5.78 -17.72 -10.86
C ASP A 194 4.79 -16.62 -11.31
N ILE A 195 5.26 -15.41 -11.64
CA ILE A 195 4.39 -14.33 -12.14
C ILE A 195 3.62 -14.78 -13.38
N ILE A 196 2.33 -14.47 -13.38
CA ILE A 196 1.46 -14.64 -14.54
C ILE A 196 1.44 -13.32 -15.30
N SER A 197 1.85 -13.33 -16.57
CA SER A 197 1.87 -12.15 -17.45
C SER A 197 1.51 -12.56 -18.87
N ASP A 198 0.99 -11.61 -19.63
CA ASP A 198 0.71 -11.70 -21.07
C ASP A 198 1.95 -11.48 -21.95
N ASP A 199 3.06 -10.95 -21.40
CA ASP A 199 4.34 -10.83 -22.10
C ASP A 199 5.17 -12.10 -21.88
N PRO A 200 5.30 -13.01 -22.85
CA PRO A 200 6.02 -14.27 -22.66
C PRO A 200 7.51 -14.07 -22.36
N ASP A 201 8.08 -12.91 -22.72
CA ASP A 201 9.49 -12.58 -22.51
C ASP A 201 9.72 -11.70 -21.27
N TRP A 202 8.72 -11.55 -20.40
CA TRP A 202 8.79 -10.66 -19.24
C TRP A 202 10.02 -10.95 -18.36
N GLN A 203 10.36 -12.23 -18.16
CA GLN A 203 11.54 -12.66 -17.40
C GLN A 203 12.85 -12.25 -18.08
N SER A 204 12.94 -12.41 -19.40
CA SER A 204 14.14 -12.04 -20.18
C SER A 204 14.34 -10.52 -20.19
N LYS A 205 13.26 -9.74 -20.31
CA LYS A 205 13.29 -8.27 -20.23
C LYS A 205 13.69 -7.78 -18.83
N LEU A 206 13.24 -8.46 -17.78
CA LEU A 206 13.69 -8.21 -16.41
C LEU A 206 15.16 -8.55 -16.22
N GLY A 207 15.60 -9.72 -16.68
CA GLY A 207 17.00 -10.16 -16.58
C GLY A 207 17.96 -9.21 -17.29
N LEU A 208 17.62 -8.76 -18.51
CA LEU A 208 18.40 -7.79 -19.27
C LEU A 208 18.49 -6.43 -18.58
N LYS A 209 17.38 -5.91 -18.06
CA LYS A 209 17.38 -4.60 -17.36
C LYS A 209 18.01 -4.67 -15.97
N ALA A 210 17.85 -5.77 -15.25
CA ALA A 210 18.55 -6.03 -14.01
C ALA A 210 20.05 -6.12 -14.25
N ALA A 211 20.50 -6.83 -15.29
CA ALA A 211 21.91 -6.94 -15.69
C ALA A 211 22.50 -5.59 -16.15
N GLN A 212 21.77 -4.80 -16.94
CA GLN A 212 22.19 -3.44 -17.33
C GLN A 212 22.35 -2.53 -16.12
N THR A 213 21.45 -2.63 -15.15
CA THR A 213 21.51 -1.77 -13.96
C THR A 213 22.54 -2.25 -12.94
N LEU A 214 22.73 -3.57 -12.78
CA LEU A 214 23.85 -4.17 -12.05
C LEU A 214 25.20 -3.77 -12.68
N SER A 215 25.32 -3.77 -14.01
CA SER A 215 26.53 -3.32 -14.69
C SER A 215 26.82 -1.84 -14.44
N ARG A 216 25.76 -1.01 -14.39
CA ARG A 216 25.84 0.42 -14.06
C ARG A 216 26.18 0.65 -12.57
N GLN A 217 25.68 -0.21 -11.69
CA GLN A 217 25.97 -0.18 -10.26
C GLN A 217 27.39 -0.62 -9.95
N LEU A 218 27.87 -1.71 -10.55
CA LEU A 218 29.26 -2.19 -10.48
C LEU A 218 30.24 -1.15 -11.05
N SER A 219 29.88 -0.46 -12.14
CA SER A 219 30.73 0.60 -12.69
C SER A 219 30.75 1.86 -11.80
N ILE A 220 29.66 2.20 -11.12
CA ILE A 220 29.64 3.25 -10.10
C ILE A 220 30.45 2.83 -8.86
N GLU A 221 30.33 1.59 -8.38
CA GLU A 221 31.11 1.09 -7.24
C GLU A 221 32.59 1.02 -7.56
N ALA A 222 32.97 0.56 -8.76
CA ALA A 222 34.34 0.57 -9.24
C ALA A 222 34.87 2.01 -9.34
N PHE A 223 34.05 2.97 -9.80
CA PHE A 223 34.39 4.38 -9.83
C PHE A 223 34.57 4.98 -8.42
N ILE A 224 33.69 4.63 -7.46
CA ILE A 224 33.82 5.05 -6.06
C ILE A 224 35.07 4.43 -5.42
N GLN A 225 35.38 3.16 -5.70
CA GLN A 225 36.62 2.52 -5.25
C GLN A 225 37.85 3.20 -5.84
N ALA A 226 37.83 3.57 -7.12
CA ALA A 226 38.89 4.33 -7.76
C ALA A 226 39.06 5.73 -7.12
N LEU A 227 37.96 6.43 -6.82
CA LEU A 227 37.96 7.70 -6.10
C LEU A 227 38.49 7.56 -4.66
N HIS A 228 38.13 6.50 -3.94
CA HIS A 228 38.68 6.20 -2.61
C HIS A 228 40.18 5.86 -2.67
N HIS A 229 40.63 5.22 -3.74
CA HIS A 229 42.05 4.94 -3.97
C HIS A 229 42.86 6.21 -4.30
N GLN A 230 42.26 7.16 -5.04
CA GLN A 230 42.85 8.49 -5.28
C GLN A 230 42.82 9.38 -4.03
N ASN A 231 41.73 9.38 -3.25
CA ASN A 231 41.61 10.17 -2.02
C ASN A 231 42.47 9.65 -0.86
N ARG A 232 42.93 8.38 -0.87
CA ARG A 232 43.96 7.92 0.08
C ARG A 232 45.32 8.61 -0.11
N ALA A 233 45.53 9.31 -1.23
CA ALA A 233 46.72 10.12 -1.49
C ALA A 233 46.55 11.62 -1.14
N ALA A 234 45.37 12.06 -0.68
CA ALA A 234 45.08 13.47 -0.36
C ALA A 234 44.40 13.64 1.01
N LYS A 235 44.72 14.72 1.73
CA LYS A 235 44.21 15.06 3.08
C LYS A 235 42.68 15.30 3.10
N PRO A 236 42.02 15.22 4.28
CA PRO A 236 40.61 14.89 4.36
C PRO A 236 39.70 16.11 4.22
N GLU A 237 38.92 16.20 3.16
CA GLU A 237 37.69 16.99 3.14
C GLU A 237 36.53 16.17 2.56
N GLN A 238 35.45 16.12 3.35
CA GLN A 238 34.08 15.67 3.06
C GLN A 238 33.85 14.19 2.67
N LYS A 239 33.18 13.45 3.56
CA LYS A 239 32.70 12.08 3.34
C LYS A 239 31.65 12.04 2.22
N PRO A 240 31.81 11.21 1.17
CA PRO A 240 30.74 10.99 0.21
C PRO A 240 29.67 10.07 0.83
N THR A 241 28.41 10.47 0.70
CA THR A 241 27.27 9.64 1.08
C THR A 241 27.03 8.59 -0.01
N VAL A 242 27.31 7.32 0.26
CA VAL A 242 27.02 6.22 -0.68
C VAL A 242 25.50 6.01 -0.71
N LYS A 243 24.85 6.46 -1.77
CA LYS A 243 23.43 6.13 -2.02
C LYS A 243 23.34 4.67 -2.46
N GLN A 244 22.59 3.86 -1.71
CA GLN A 244 22.18 2.52 -2.16
C GLN A 244 21.54 2.63 -3.54
N SER A 245 22.00 1.80 -4.47
CA SER A 245 21.56 1.83 -5.86
C SER A 245 20.28 1.01 -5.99
N PHE A 246 19.22 1.62 -6.48
CA PHE A 246 17.93 0.98 -6.72
C PHE A 246 17.80 0.63 -8.21
N LEU A 247 17.22 -0.54 -8.51
CA LEU A 247 16.90 -0.91 -9.88
C LEU A 247 15.57 -0.23 -10.24
N SER A 248 15.56 0.66 -11.24
CA SER A 248 14.31 1.17 -11.82
C SER A 248 14.03 0.44 -13.12
N LEU A 249 12.81 -0.05 -13.27
CA LEU A 249 12.39 -0.84 -14.42
C LEU A 249 11.17 -0.19 -15.08
N SER A 250 11.03 -0.44 -16.37
CA SER A 250 9.89 0.03 -17.18
C SER A 250 9.44 -1.15 -18.02
N LEU A 251 8.15 -1.44 -18.10
CA LEU A 251 7.58 -2.29 -19.15
C LEU A 251 6.77 -1.38 -20.06
N SER A 252 7.47 -0.54 -20.82
CA SER A 252 6.85 0.34 -21.81
C SER A 252 6.48 -0.45 -23.06
N GLY A 253 5.30 -1.06 -23.02
CA GLY A 253 4.63 -1.65 -24.17
C GLY A 253 3.15 -1.38 -24.05
N LEU A 254 2.74 -0.16 -24.42
CA LEU A 254 1.35 0.34 -24.39
C LEU A 254 0.77 0.45 -22.97
N CYS A 255 1.13 1.53 -22.25
CA CYS A 255 0.21 2.09 -21.24
C CYS A 255 -1.01 2.70 -21.94
#